data_AF-A0A1F6LKQ0-F1
#
_entry.id   AF-A0A1F6LKQ0-F1
#
_cell.length_a   1.000
_cell.length_b   1.000
_cell.length_c   1.000
_cell.angle_alpha   90.00
_cell.angle_beta   90.00
_cell.angle_gamma   90.00
#
_symmetry.space_group_name_H-M   'P 1'
#
loop_
_entity.id
_entity.type
_entity.pdbx_description
1 polymer ?
#
loop_
_entity_poly.entity_id
_entity_poly.type
_entity_poly.pdbx_seq_one_letter_code
_entity_poly.pdbx_strand_id
1 'polypeptide(L)'
;MGKFKKGIFLGGLLGASMVWMSTTKKGKEVKEKLLDGAAEVYVDLKEKIESSEAYAKMTKHDFVNMVRETVDKYAVQNGLADKTKTMMTKLVSAQWSNLQGQLHKKCKCGGKKCEKK
;
A
#
# COMPACT_ATOMS: atom_id res chain seq x y z
N MET A 1 -24.86 -2.58 -5.60
CA MET A 1 -24.12 -3.01 -4.38
C MET A 1 -23.04 -4.08 -4.67
N GLY A 2 -22.03 -3.83 -5.53
CA GLY A 2 -21.13 -4.90 -6.02
C GLY A 2 -19.63 -4.75 -5.75
N LYS A 3 -19.11 -3.53 -5.54
CA LYS A 3 -17.65 -3.27 -5.47
C LYS A 3 -17.07 -3.31 -4.04
N PHE A 4 -17.89 -3.05 -3.02
CA PHE A 4 -17.47 -3.10 -1.61
C PHE A 4 -17.23 -4.54 -1.11
N LYS A 5 -18.07 -5.50 -1.49
CA LYS A 5 -17.92 -6.91 -1.08
C LYS A 5 -16.61 -7.53 -1.56
N LYS A 6 -16.17 -7.22 -2.78
CA LYS A 6 -14.90 -7.74 -3.33
C LYS A 6 -13.68 -7.16 -2.59
N GLY A 7 -13.71 -5.89 -2.20
CA GLY A 7 -12.63 -5.26 -1.43
C GLY A 7 -12.50 -5.84 -0.02
N ILE A 8 -13.62 -6.03 0.67
CA ILE A 8 -13.65 -6.65 2.00
C ILE A 8 -13.24 -8.12 1.94
N PHE A 9 -13.67 -8.86 0.90
CA PHE A 9 -13.28 -10.26 0.75
C PHE A 9 -11.77 -10.40 0.49
N LEU A 10 -11.20 -9.57 -0.38
CA LEU A 10 -9.76 -9.60 -0.65
C LEU A 10 -8.93 -9.15 0.57
N GLY A 11 -9.38 -8.10 1.26
CA GLY A 11 -8.75 -7.60 2.49
C GLY A 11 -8.89 -8.57 3.66
N GLY A 12 -10.02 -9.26 3.76
CA GLY A 12 -10.29 -10.29 4.78
C GLY A 12 -9.45 -11.55 4.56
N LEU A 13 -9.31 -12.02 3.31
CA LEU A 13 -8.44 -13.15 2.97
C LEU A 13 -6.95 -12.82 3.22
N LEU A 14 -6.51 -11.62 2.84
CA LEU A 14 -5.16 -11.12 3.14
C LEU A 14 -4.94 -10.95 4.65
N GLY A 15 -5.92 -10.40 5.37
CA GLY A 15 -5.87 -10.26 6.81
C GLY A 15 -5.78 -11.61 7.52
N ALA A 16 -6.64 -12.56 7.17
CA ALA A 16 -6.65 -13.90 7.74
C ALA A 16 -5.36 -14.68 7.46
N SER A 17 -4.82 -14.59 6.24
CA SER A 17 -3.54 -15.21 5.90
C SER A 17 -2.37 -14.58 6.64
N MET A 18 -2.36 -13.26 6.86
CA MET A 18 -1.36 -12.60 7.71
C MET A 18 -1.47 -13.02 9.17
N VAL A 19 -2.69 -13.14 9.71
CA VAL A 19 -2.92 -13.64 11.07
C VAL A 19 -2.41 -15.08 11.18
N TRP A 20 -2.72 -15.94 10.22
CA TRP A 20 -2.21 -17.32 10.15
C TRP A 20 -0.68 -17.40 10.05
N MET A 21 -0.06 -16.54 9.24
CA MET A 21 1.40 -16.46 9.18
C MET A 21 2.00 -16.02 10.52
N SER A 22 1.27 -15.22 11.31
CA SER A 22 1.72 -14.76 12.63
C SER A 22 1.68 -15.84 13.71
N THR A 23 0.88 -16.91 13.54
CA THR A 23 0.79 -18.00 14.56
C THR A 23 1.98 -18.96 14.51
N THR A 24 2.61 -19.12 13.34
CA THR A 24 3.73 -20.06 13.17
C THR A 24 5.08 -19.33 13.25
N LYS A 25 6.10 -19.94 13.88
CA LYS A 25 7.46 -19.33 14.00
C LYS A 25 8.07 -18.97 12.64
N LYS A 26 7.99 -19.89 11.67
CA LYS A 26 8.47 -19.65 10.30
C LYS A 26 7.62 -18.63 9.53
N GLY A 27 6.31 -18.63 9.74
CA GLY A 27 5.44 -17.64 9.12
C GLY A 27 5.72 -16.22 9.63
N LYS A 28 6.13 -16.08 10.89
CA LYS A 28 6.54 -14.79 11.47
C LYS A 28 7.77 -14.23 10.78
N GLU A 29 8.82 -15.05 10.58
CA GLU A 29 10.03 -14.62 9.86
C GLU A 29 9.75 -14.22 8.41
N VAL A 30 8.92 -14.99 7.71
CA VAL A 30 8.55 -14.68 6.32
C VAL A 30 7.71 -13.41 6.25
N LYS A 31 6.77 -13.24 7.18
CA LYS A 31 5.96 -12.03 7.31
C LYS A 31 6.84 -10.81 7.60
N GLU A 32 7.78 -10.91 8.53
CA GLU A 32 8.70 -9.81 8.88
C GLU A 32 9.52 -9.41 7.65
N LYS A 33 10.19 -10.36 6.97
CA LYS A 33 10.94 -10.06 5.74
C LYS A 33 10.08 -9.44 4.63
N LEU A 34 8.84 -9.89 4.51
CA LEU A 34 7.90 -9.38 3.53
C LEU A 34 7.41 -7.98 3.89
N LEU A 35 7.11 -7.73 5.17
CA LEU A 35 6.69 -6.42 5.68
C LEU A 35 7.83 -5.41 5.67
N ASP A 36 9.05 -5.81 6.00
CA ASP A 36 10.23 -4.95 5.97
C ASP A 36 10.51 -4.50 4.53
N GLY A 37 10.55 -5.44 3.57
CA GLY A 37 10.72 -5.09 2.16
C GLY A 37 9.54 -4.28 1.59
N ALA A 38 8.31 -4.54 2.05
CA ALA A 38 7.16 -3.74 1.64
C ALA A 38 7.17 -2.34 2.27
N ALA A 39 7.68 -2.21 3.50
CA ALA A 39 7.80 -0.94 4.21
C ALA A 39 8.86 -0.06 3.57
N GLU A 40 10.02 -0.62 3.23
CA GLU A 40 11.08 0.10 2.50
C GLU A 40 10.57 0.64 1.16
N VAL A 41 9.95 -0.23 0.35
CA VAL A 41 9.31 0.17 -0.91
C VAL A 41 8.22 1.22 -0.70
N TYR A 42 7.42 1.09 0.36
CA TYR A 42 6.37 2.06 0.68
C TYR A 42 6.93 3.41 1.11
N VAL A 43 8.01 3.46 1.90
CA VAL A 43 8.67 4.71 2.32
C VAL A 43 9.22 5.43 1.10
N ASP A 44 9.96 4.72 0.23
CA ASP A 44 10.49 5.27 -1.02
C ASP A 44 9.39 5.82 -1.93
N LEU A 45 8.29 5.07 -2.06
CA LEU A 45 7.13 5.51 -2.83
C LEU A 45 6.53 6.75 -2.19
N LYS A 46 6.28 6.72 -0.87
CA LYS A 46 5.67 7.81 -0.13
C LYS A 46 6.49 9.09 -0.23
N GLU A 47 7.81 9.03 -0.16
CA GLU A 47 8.68 10.21 -0.34
C GLU A 47 8.62 10.76 -1.77
N LYS A 48 8.66 9.88 -2.80
CA LYS A 48 8.47 10.28 -4.21
C LYS A 48 7.09 10.91 -4.46
N ILE A 49 6.11 10.45 -3.71
CA ILE A 49 4.72 10.88 -3.76
C ILE A 49 4.53 12.22 -3.04
N GLU A 50 5.12 12.40 -1.85
CA GLU A 50 5.00 13.63 -1.06
C GLU A 50 5.83 14.77 -1.65
N SER A 51 6.96 14.46 -2.28
CA SER A 51 7.77 15.41 -3.04
C SER A 51 7.13 15.83 -4.37
N SER A 52 6.14 15.07 -4.86
CA SER A 52 5.45 15.33 -6.10
C SER A 52 4.03 15.82 -5.85
N GLU A 53 3.75 17.10 -6.16
CA GLU A 53 2.39 17.64 -6.14
C GLU A 53 1.41 16.85 -7.05
N ALA A 54 1.94 16.00 -7.95
CA ALA A 54 1.16 15.16 -8.86
C ALA A 54 0.25 14.16 -8.14
N TYR A 55 0.51 13.85 -6.86
CA TYR A 55 -0.28 12.84 -6.14
C TYR A 55 -1.75 13.22 -5.95
N ALA A 56 -2.06 14.53 -5.87
CA ALA A 56 -3.43 15.01 -5.74
C ALA A 56 -4.30 14.70 -6.98
N LYS A 57 -3.67 14.54 -8.15
CA LYS A 57 -4.34 14.24 -9.43
C LYS A 57 -4.16 12.78 -9.86
N MET A 58 -3.41 12.00 -9.07
CA MET A 58 -2.99 10.69 -9.48
C MET A 58 -4.10 9.66 -9.32
N THR A 59 -4.29 8.81 -10.33
CA THR A 59 -5.33 7.79 -10.27
C THR A 59 -4.83 6.54 -9.55
N LYS A 60 -5.76 5.70 -9.10
CA LYS A 60 -5.43 4.38 -8.54
C LYS A 60 -4.58 3.55 -9.50
N HIS A 61 -4.84 3.66 -10.81
CA HIS A 61 -4.11 2.92 -11.83
C HIS A 61 -2.64 3.33 -11.88
N ASP A 62 -2.37 4.63 -11.88
CA ASP A 62 -1.02 5.18 -11.90
C ASP A 62 -0.25 4.82 -10.64
N PHE A 63 -0.92 4.86 -9.48
CA PHE A 63 -0.33 4.39 -8.22
C PHE A 63 0.05 2.91 -8.29
N VAL A 64 -0.86 2.05 -8.75
CA VAL A 64 -0.61 0.61 -8.87
C VAL A 64 0.55 0.32 -9.82
N ASN A 65 0.70 1.10 -10.89
CA ASN A 65 1.82 0.94 -11.82
C ASN A 65 3.16 1.33 -11.18
N MET A 66 3.23 2.47 -10.49
CA MET A 66 4.45 2.86 -9.76
C MET A 66 4.81 1.86 -8.65
N VAL A 67 3.81 1.36 -7.94
CA VAL A 67 3.99 0.30 -6.93
C VAL A 67 4.58 -0.94 -7.59
N ARG A 68 4.01 -1.37 -8.72
CA ARG A 68 4.47 -2.55 -9.44
C ARG A 68 5.92 -2.40 -9.91
N GLU A 69 6.28 -1.27 -10.49
CA GLU A 69 7.66 -1.00 -10.93
C GLU A 69 8.65 -0.98 -9.76
N THR A 70 8.28 -0.35 -8.65
CA THR A 70 9.15 -0.25 -7.47
C THR A 70 9.34 -1.61 -6.80
N VAL A 71 8.26 -2.39 -6.66
CA VAL A 71 8.31 -3.76 -6.14
C VAL A 71 9.10 -4.66 -7.08
N ASP A 72 8.96 -4.53 -8.39
CA ASP A 72 9.69 -5.36 -9.34
C ASP A 72 11.19 -5.08 -9.30
N LYS A 73 11.60 -3.82 -9.22
CA LYS A 73 13.00 -3.42 -9.00
C LYS A 73 13.57 -4.01 -7.71
N TYR A 74 12.85 -3.84 -6.59
CA TYR A 74 13.25 -4.40 -5.30
C TYR A 74 13.38 -5.93 -5.36
N ALA A 75 12.47 -6.58 -6.09
CA ALA A 75 12.44 -8.03 -6.20
C ALA A 75 13.50 -8.62 -7.12
N VAL A 76 13.89 -7.92 -8.18
CA VAL A 76 15.06 -8.28 -9.00
C VAL A 76 16.34 -8.18 -8.17
N GLN A 77 16.48 -7.11 -7.37
CA GLN A 77 17.66 -6.91 -6.52
C GLN A 77 17.79 -7.95 -5.40
N ASN A 78 16.66 -8.37 -4.81
CA ASN A 78 16.63 -9.30 -3.68
C ASN A 78 16.33 -10.76 -4.08
N GLY A 79 16.21 -11.08 -5.37
CA GLY A 79 15.89 -12.43 -5.85
C GLY A 79 14.53 -12.95 -5.36
N LEU A 80 13.53 -12.07 -5.20
CA LEU A 80 12.22 -12.45 -4.66
C LEU A 80 11.36 -13.20 -5.68
N ALA A 81 10.68 -14.23 -5.22
CA ALA A 81 9.74 -15.00 -6.03
C ALA A 81 8.53 -14.17 -6.49
N ASP A 82 7.97 -14.50 -7.67
CA ASP A 82 6.84 -13.77 -8.28
C ASP A 82 5.58 -13.73 -7.39
N LYS A 83 5.39 -14.76 -6.57
CA LYS A 83 4.31 -14.78 -5.57
C LYS A 83 4.49 -13.66 -4.53
N THR A 84 5.72 -13.42 -4.08
CA THR A 84 6.06 -12.35 -3.14
C THR A 84 5.90 -10.98 -3.79
N LYS A 85 6.36 -10.82 -5.04
CA LYS A 85 6.13 -9.60 -5.83
C LYS A 85 4.64 -9.25 -5.91
N THR A 86 3.82 -10.25 -6.26
CA THR A 86 2.37 -10.09 -6.38
C THR A 86 1.73 -9.73 -5.04
N MET A 87 2.21 -10.33 -3.95
CA MET A 87 1.68 -10.06 -2.61
C MET A 87 2.06 -8.66 -2.13
N MET A 88 3.32 -8.24 -2.30
CA MET A 88 3.79 -6.88 -1.99
C MET A 88 3.01 -5.84 -2.81
N THR A 89 2.86 -6.07 -4.11
CA THR A 89 2.07 -5.20 -4.99
C THR A 89 0.64 -5.07 -4.48
N LYS A 90 0.00 -6.18 -4.10
CA LYS A 90 -1.36 -6.16 -3.54
C LYS A 90 -1.45 -5.44 -2.20
N LEU A 91 -0.49 -5.64 -1.30
CA LEU A 91 -0.45 -5.00 0.01
C LEU A 91 -0.30 -3.49 -0.11
N VAL A 92 0.70 -3.04 -0.85
CA VAL A 92 0.97 -1.62 -1.07
C VAL A 92 -0.18 -0.97 -1.85
N SER A 93 -0.70 -1.64 -2.89
CA SER A 93 -1.88 -1.17 -3.64
C SER A 93 -3.15 -1.12 -2.78
N ALA A 94 -3.30 -2.01 -1.79
CA ALA A 94 -4.42 -1.97 -0.86
C ALA A 94 -4.34 -0.76 0.07
N GLN A 95 -3.14 -0.23 0.34
CA GLN A 95 -2.98 1.01 1.12
C GLN A 95 -3.43 2.27 0.38
N TRP A 96 -3.57 2.23 -0.96
CA TRP A 96 -4.07 3.36 -1.74
C TRP A 96 -5.40 3.92 -1.22
N SER A 97 -6.35 3.06 -0.86
CA SER A 97 -7.67 3.52 -0.39
C SER A 97 -7.58 4.25 0.94
N ASN A 98 -6.66 3.83 1.81
CA ASN A 98 -6.38 4.49 3.08
C ASN A 98 -5.70 5.85 2.83
N LEU A 99 -4.67 5.87 1.97
CA LEU A 99 -4.01 7.10 1.53
C LEU A 99 -4.99 8.10 0.91
N GLN A 100 -5.85 7.65 -0.01
CA GLN A 100 -6.88 8.48 -0.62
C GLN A 100 -7.89 8.99 0.42
N GLY A 101 -8.27 8.17 1.41
CA GLY A 101 -9.14 8.59 2.52
C GLY A 101 -8.48 9.62 3.44
N GLN A 102 -7.19 9.46 3.75
CA GLN A 102 -6.40 10.42 4.52
C GLN A 102 -6.19 11.73 3.75
N LEU A 103 -5.97 11.67 2.45
CA LEU A 103 -5.86 12.84 1.58
C LEU A 103 -7.19 13.55 1.39
N HIS A 104 -8.30 12.83 1.24
CA HIS A 104 -9.62 13.44 1.21
C HIS A 104 -9.96 14.08 2.56
N LYS A 105 -9.56 13.46 3.69
CA LYS A 105 -9.63 14.09 5.02
C LYS A 105 -8.73 15.31 5.13
N LYS A 106 -7.49 15.29 4.64
CA LYS A 106 -6.59 16.45 4.59
C LYS A 106 -7.15 17.55 3.68
N CYS A 107 -7.82 17.25 2.57
CA CYS A 107 -8.55 18.25 1.76
C CYS A 107 -9.79 18.79 2.48
N LYS A 108 -10.49 17.98 3.29
CA LYS A 108 -11.63 18.45 4.10
C LYS A 108 -11.22 19.22 5.37
N CYS A 109 -10.07 18.91 5.97
CA CYS A 109 -9.51 19.62 7.11
C CYS A 109 -8.58 20.79 6.70
N GLY A 110 -8.02 20.75 5.50
CA GLY A 110 -7.25 21.83 4.87
C GLY A 110 -8.09 22.73 3.96
N GLY A 111 -9.40 22.48 3.87
CA GLY A 111 -10.34 23.29 3.09
C GLY A 111 -11.01 24.41 3.88
N LYS A 112 -10.98 24.41 5.21
CA LYS A 112 -11.41 25.55 6.04
C LYS A 112 -10.76 25.51 7.42
N LYS A 113 -9.77 26.37 7.64
CA LYS A 113 -9.86 27.42 8.67
C LYS A 113 -8.67 28.37 8.51
N CYS A 114 -8.91 29.49 7.84
CA CYS A 114 -8.23 30.75 8.11
C CYS A 114 -9.23 31.89 7.90
N GLU A 115 -10.21 31.98 8.79
CA GLU A 115 -10.72 33.29 9.22
C GLU A 115 -10.81 33.22 10.75
N LYS A 116 -9.81 33.81 11.40
CA LYS A 116 -9.89 34.22 12.80
C LYS A 116 -10.30 35.68 12.78
N LYS A 117 -11.53 35.96 13.20
CA LYS A 117 -11.91 37.21 13.87
C LYS A 117 -12.87 36.85 14.99
#